data_AF-A0A7S0GC65-F1
#
_entry.id   AF-A0A7S0GC65-F1
#
_cell.length_a   1.000
_cell.length_b   1.000
_cell.length_c   1.000
_cell.angle_alpha   90.00
_cell.angle_beta   90.00
_cell.angle_gamma   90.00
#
_symmetry.space_group_name_H-M   'P 1'
#
loop_
_entity.id
_entity.type
_entity.pdbx_description
1 polymer ?
#
loop_
_entity_poly.entity_id
_entity_poly.type
_entity_poly.pdbx_seq_one_letter_code
_entity_poly.pdbx_strand_id
1 'polypeptide(L)'
;GDLVGLRGKLLSMDGNNTVKIKPDTTNVEDLGDTNEIDFLASQVMKYIPVGSHVKVIDGRYSNETGTVVAVERMENETDCTAVVLTDMTHKEISVRTSQLQESAEIASGQDKLAGYELHDLVVLSGGGSNNEVGVIVRVGREEFTCIN
;
A
#
# COMPACT_ATOMS: atom_id res chain seq x y z
N GLY A 1 4.91 -1.80 -27.33
CA GLY A 1 6.31 -1.51 -27.66
C GLY A 1 7.13 -2.77 -27.47
N ASP A 2 8.37 -2.75 -27.93
CA ASP A 2 9.19 -3.98 -28.04
C ASP A 2 9.72 -4.46 -26.68
N LEU A 3 9.73 -3.59 -25.68
CA LEU A 3 10.19 -3.87 -24.31
C LEU A 3 9.04 -4.07 -23.29
N VAL A 4 7.83 -4.39 -23.77
CA VAL A 4 6.67 -4.62 -22.87
C VAL A 4 6.94 -5.85 -22.02
N GLY A 5 6.75 -5.71 -20.70
CA GLY A 5 6.96 -6.79 -19.73
C GLY A 5 8.37 -6.85 -19.15
N LEU A 6 9.30 -6.01 -19.62
CA LEU A 6 10.60 -5.84 -18.99
C LEU A 6 10.42 -5.28 -17.57
N ARG A 7 11.10 -5.89 -16.61
CA ARG A 7 11.13 -5.47 -15.20
C ARG A 7 12.54 -5.03 -14.85
N GLY A 8 12.65 -4.13 -13.89
CA GLY A 8 13.93 -3.59 -13.47
C GLY A 8 13.81 -2.62 -12.32
N LYS A 9 14.97 -2.19 -11.83
CA LYS A 9 15.08 -1.17 -10.79
C LYS A 9 15.22 0.21 -11.42
N LEU A 10 14.43 1.15 -10.92
CA LEU A 10 14.55 2.56 -11.26
C LEU A 10 15.83 3.12 -10.62
N LEU A 11 16.72 3.69 -11.43
CA LEU A 11 17.98 4.28 -10.98
C LEU A 11 17.86 5.79 -10.76
N SER A 12 17.28 6.47 -11.74
CA SER A 12 17.09 7.92 -11.68
C SER A 12 15.88 8.33 -12.52
N MET A 13 15.35 9.50 -12.18
CA MET A 13 14.31 10.19 -12.93
C MET A 13 14.86 11.57 -13.27
N ASP A 14 14.91 11.89 -14.55
CA ASP A 14 15.34 13.20 -15.03
C ASP A 14 14.14 14.17 -15.10
N GLY A 15 14.41 15.47 -15.04
CA GLY A 15 13.40 16.54 -15.10
C GLY A 15 12.61 16.57 -16.41
N ASN A 16 13.13 15.92 -17.46
CA ASN A 16 12.48 15.79 -18.76
C ASN A 16 11.55 14.56 -18.87
N ASN A 17 10.95 14.12 -17.76
CA ASN A 17 9.97 13.02 -17.72
C ASN A 17 10.51 11.69 -18.28
N THR A 18 11.82 11.50 -18.19
CA THR A 18 12.55 10.30 -18.62
C THR A 18 13.08 9.60 -17.38
N VAL A 19 12.98 8.28 -17.34
CA VAL A 19 13.47 7.43 -16.25
C VAL A 19 14.52 6.46 -16.76
N LYS A 20 15.59 6.28 -16.00
CA LYS A 20 16.61 5.27 -16.25
C LYS A 20 16.28 4.01 -15.48
N ILE A 21 16.14 2.90 -16.18
CA ILE A 21 15.85 1.59 -15.58
C ILE A 21 16.99 0.63 -15.87
N LYS A 22 17.45 -0.05 -14.82
CA LYS A 22 18.32 -1.21 -14.93
C LYS A 22 17.47 -2.47 -14.95
N PRO A 23 17.45 -3.24 -16.05
CA PRO A 23 16.66 -4.47 -16.13
C PRO A 23 17.09 -5.50 -15.06
N ASP A 24 16.11 -6.19 -14.48
CA ASP A 24 16.31 -7.34 -13.59
C ASP A 24 16.37 -8.63 -14.45
N THR A 25 17.24 -8.68 -15.45
CA THR A 25 17.42 -9.89 -16.27
C THR A 25 18.54 -10.76 -15.69
N THR A 26 18.21 -12.01 -15.37
CA THR A 26 19.17 -13.07 -15.01
C THR A 26 20.00 -13.57 -16.19
N ASN A 27 19.57 -13.31 -17.43
CA ASN A 27 20.28 -13.69 -18.65
C ASN A 27 20.94 -12.45 -19.27
N VAL A 28 22.17 -12.20 -18.80
CA VAL A 28 23.04 -11.05 -19.13
C VAL A 28 23.57 -11.12 -20.58
N GLU A 29 23.32 -12.19 -21.32
CA GLU A 29 23.98 -12.44 -22.61
C GLU A 29 23.28 -11.77 -23.83
N ASP A 30 21.98 -11.45 -23.75
CA ASP A 30 21.22 -10.92 -24.90
C ASP A 30 21.10 -9.38 -24.95
N LEU A 31 21.46 -8.65 -23.89
CA LEU A 31 21.27 -7.19 -23.81
C LEU A 31 22.52 -6.36 -24.15
N GLY A 32 23.67 -7.02 -24.37
CA GLY A 32 24.96 -6.35 -24.54
C GLY A 32 25.35 -5.49 -23.33
N ASP A 33 26.44 -4.73 -23.41
CA ASP A 33 26.95 -3.82 -22.35
C ASP A 33 25.98 -2.68 -21.94
N THR A 34 24.72 -2.72 -22.41
CA THR A 34 23.69 -1.73 -22.14
C THR A 34 23.08 -1.97 -20.75
N ASN A 35 23.81 -1.53 -19.72
CA ASN A 35 23.40 -1.69 -18.31
C ASN A 35 22.17 -0.84 -17.91
N GLU A 36 21.75 0.11 -18.74
CA GLU A 36 20.70 1.08 -18.44
C GLU A 36 19.88 1.41 -19.69
N ILE A 37 18.56 1.42 -19.56
CA ILE A 37 17.63 1.76 -20.64
C ILE A 37 16.80 2.97 -20.21
N ASP A 38 16.69 3.95 -21.11
CA ASP A 38 15.88 5.14 -20.90
C ASP A 38 14.44 4.89 -21.38
N PHE A 39 13.47 5.15 -20.50
CA PHE A 39 12.05 5.11 -20.80
C PHE A 39 11.40 6.45 -20.50
N LEU A 40 10.28 6.75 -21.14
CA LEU A 40 9.41 7.84 -20.67
C LEU A 40 8.70 7.39 -19.39
N ALA A 41 8.43 8.33 -18.47
CA ALA A 41 7.67 8.02 -17.25
C ALA A 41 6.29 7.43 -17.55
N SER A 42 5.69 7.75 -18.71
CA SER A 42 4.41 7.18 -19.18
C SER A 42 4.51 5.76 -19.75
N GLN A 43 5.72 5.27 -20.01
CA GLN A 43 5.97 3.92 -20.53
C GLN A 43 6.27 2.91 -19.41
N VAL A 44 6.36 3.38 -18.17
CA VAL A 44 6.69 2.56 -17.00
C VAL A 44 5.56 2.61 -16.00
N MET A 45 5.44 1.55 -15.22
CA MET A 45 4.48 1.48 -14.13
C MET A 45 5.09 0.72 -12.97
N LYS A 46 4.59 0.97 -11.76
CA LYS A 46 5.05 0.23 -10.59
C LYS A 46 4.59 -1.22 -10.70
N TYR A 47 5.54 -2.14 -10.51
CA TYR A 47 5.24 -3.55 -10.40
C TYR A 47 5.30 -3.94 -8.92
N ILE A 48 4.21 -4.51 -8.41
CA ILE A 48 4.14 -5.06 -7.06
C ILE A 48 3.62 -6.50 -7.16
N PRO A 49 4.41 -7.51 -6.76
CA PRO A 49 3.98 -8.89 -6.83
C PRO A 49 2.96 -9.22 -5.74
N VAL A 50 2.13 -10.23 -6.02
CA VAL A 50 1.26 -10.84 -5.01
C VAL A 50 2.14 -11.42 -3.89
N GLY A 51 1.72 -11.19 -2.65
CA GLY A 51 2.47 -11.55 -1.44
C GLY A 51 3.40 -10.45 -0.93
N SER A 52 3.64 -9.38 -1.69
CA SER A 52 4.38 -8.23 -1.17
C SER A 52 3.59 -7.50 -0.10
N HIS A 53 4.28 -7.12 0.98
CA HIS A 53 3.76 -6.24 1.99
C HIS A 53 3.92 -4.77 1.55
N VAL A 54 2.85 -4.00 1.64
CA VAL A 54 2.76 -2.65 1.10
C VAL A 54 2.14 -1.68 2.09
N LYS A 55 2.48 -0.41 1.91
CA LYS A 55 1.80 0.74 2.50
C LYS A 55 1.16 1.56 1.39
N VAL A 56 -0.06 2.01 1.61
CA VAL A 56 -0.74 2.96 0.74
C VAL A 56 -0.17 4.34 1.01
N ILE A 57 0.45 4.96 0.01
CA ILE A 57 1.09 6.28 0.15
C ILE A 57 0.13 7.44 -0.18
N ASP A 58 -0.92 7.18 -0.96
CA ASP A 58 -1.85 8.22 -1.42
C ASP A 58 -3.27 7.65 -1.63
N GLY A 59 -4.27 8.54 -1.69
CA GLY A 59 -5.66 8.19 -1.90
C GLY A 59 -6.44 7.93 -0.61
N ARG A 60 -7.67 7.39 -0.77
CA ARG A 60 -8.64 7.20 0.33
C ARG A 60 -8.07 6.37 1.48
N TYR A 61 -7.29 5.33 1.16
CA TYR A 61 -6.71 4.40 2.11
C TYR A 61 -5.27 4.78 2.52
N SER A 62 -4.84 6.02 2.29
CA SER A 62 -3.48 6.46 2.65
C SER A 62 -3.12 6.11 4.10
N ASN A 63 -1.88 5.63 4.30
CA ASN A 63 -1.29 5.07 5.51
C ASN A 63 -1.82 3.70 5.96
N GLU A 64 -2.78 3.09 5.28
CA GLU A 64 -3.08 1.67 5.49
C GLU A 64 -1.90 0.81 5.05
N THR A 65 -1.66 -0.27 5.80
CA THR A 65 -0.69 -1.30 5.46
C THR A 65 -1.39 -2.63 5.26
N GLY A 66 -0.77 -3.50 4.46
CA GLY A 66 -1.31 -4.82 4.21
C GLY A 66 -0.53 -5.61 3.19
N THR A 67 -1.04 -6.79 2.89
CA THR A 67 -0.44 -7.71 1.92
C THR A 67 -1.23 -7.72 0.61
N VAL A 68 -0.54 -7.63 -0.53
CA VAL A 68 -1.19 -7.75 -1.85
C VAL A 68 -1.63 -9.19 -2.07
N VAL A 69 -2.93 -9.41 -2.27
CA VAL A 69 -3.51 -10.75 -2.50
C VAL A 69 -3.86 -11.01 -3.97
N ALA A 70 -4.11 -9.95 -4.74
CA ALA A 70 -4.36 -10.03 -6.17
C ALA A 70 -3.94 -8.72 -6.87
N VAL A 71 -3.61 -8.82 -8.16
CA VAL A 71 -3.37 -7.66 -9.02
C VAL A 71 -4.14 -7.87 -10.32
N GLU A 72 -5.06 -6.98 -10.59
CA GLU A 72 -5.91 -6.99 -11.77
C GLU A 72 -5.49 -5.88 -12.72
N ARG A 73 -5.36 -6.23 -14.01
CA ARG A 73 -5.11 -5.29 -15.08
C ARG A 73 -6.39 -5.11 -15.88
N MET A 74 -6.99 -3.93 -15.81
CA MET A 74 -8.17 -3.63 -16.61
C MET A 74 -7.77 -3.27 -18.04
N GLU A 75 -8.51 -3.80 -19.01
CA GLU A 75 -8.37 -3.40 -20.40
C GLU A 75 -8.72 -1.89 -20.50
N ASN A 76 -7.80 -1.11 -21.09
CA ASN A 76 -7.87 0.36 -21.24
C ASN A 76 -7.42 1.21 -20.06
N GLU A 77 -6.95 0.64 -18.94
CA GLU A 77 -6.27 1.41 -17.89
C GLU A 77 -4.74 1.34 -18.03
N THR A 78 -4.09 2.49 -17.82
CA THR A 78 -2.62 2.61 -17.80
C THR A 78 -2.02 2.05 -16.51
N ASP A 79 -2.82 1.94 -15.45
CA ASP A 79 -2.42 1.45 -14.13
C ASP A 79 -3.09 0.09 -13.83
N CYS A 80 -2.51 -0.66 -12.90
CA CYS A 80 -3.12 -1.87 -12.37
C CYS A 80 -3.85 -1.55 -11.06
N THR A 81 -4.92 -2.29 -10.78
CA THR A 81 -5.59 -2.26 -9.49
C THR A 81 -5.14 -3.48 -8.68
N ALA A 82 -4.55 -3.24 -7.52
CA ALA A 82 -4.19 -4.28 -6.57
C ALA A 82 -5.25 -4.42 -5.48
N VAL A 83 -5.54 -5.65 -5.08
CA VAL A 83 -6.34 -5.96 -3.90
C VAL A 83 -5.37 -6.19 -2.74
N VAL A 84 -5.50 -5.38 -1.69
CA VAL A 84 -4.67 -5.43 -0.49
C VAL A 84 -5.51 -5.89 0.68
N LEU A 85 -5.07 -6.92 1.39
CA LEU A 85 -5.63 -7.34 2.67
C LEU A 85 -4.97 -6.54 3.79
N THR A 86 -5.75 -5.67 4.43
CA THR A 86 -5.27 -4.77 5.50
C THR A 86 -4.90 -5.53 6.78
N ASP A 87 -3.78 -5.18 7.39
CA ASP A 87 -3.28 -5.88 8.60
C ASP A 87 -4.23 -5.71 9.79
N MET A 88 -4.77 -4.50 9.95
CA MET A 88 -5.54 -4.12 11.14
C MET A 88 -6.98 -4.63 11.15
N THR A 89 -7.64 -4.59 9.99
CA THR A 89 -9.06 -4.92 9.88
C THR A 89 -9.33 -6.22 9.15
N HIS A 90 -8.31 -6.83 8.55
CA HIS A 90 -8.45 -8.00 7.68
C HIS A 90 -9.51 -7.78 6.58
N LYS A 91 -9.66 -6.54 6.13
CA LYS A 91 -10.53 -6.16 5.00
C LYS A 91 -9.71 -6.02 3.75
N GLU A 92 -10.31 -6.44 2.64
CA GLU A 92 -9.80 -6.21 1.29
C GLU A 92 -10.11 -4.77 0.85
N ILE A 93 -9.08 -4.09 0.36
CA ILE A 93 -9.19 -2.76 -0.25
C ILE A 93 -8.60 -2.81 -1.66
N SER A 94 -9.25 -2.15 -2.62
CA SER A 94 -8.76 -2.02 -3.99
C SER A 94 -8.03 -0.69 -4.15
N VAL A 95 -6.76 -0.74 -4.52
CA VAL A 95 -5.87 0.43 -4.60
C VAL A 95 -5.04 0.35 -5.89
N ARG A 96 -4.79 1.49 -6.51
CA ARG A 96 -3.92 1.57 -7.70
C ARG A 96 -2.47 1.23 -7.35
N THR A 97 -1.76 0.51 -8.21
CA THR A 97 -0.36 0.16 -7.96
C THR A 97 0.55 1.38 -7.85
N SER A 98 0.22 2.49 -8.52
CA SER A 98 0.89 3.78 -8.35
C SER A 98 0.79 4.38 -6.94
N GLN A 99 -0.28 4.06 -6.20
CA GLN A 99 -0.53 4.55 -4.83
C GLN A 99 0.03 3.62 -3.74
N LEU A 100 0.67 2.53 -4.14
CA LEU A 100 1.24 1.55 -3.21
C LEU A 100 2.76 1.68 -3.17
N GLN A 101 3.34 1.37 -2.02
CA GLN A 101 4.78 1.25 -1.84
C GLN A 101 5.11 0.02 -1.01
N GLU A 102 6.06 -0.81 -1.48
CA GLU A 102 6.57 -1.91 -0.68
C GLU A 102 7.17 -1.36 0.62
N SER A 103 6.75 -1.95 1.74
CA SER A 103 7.14 -1.53 3.08
C SER A 103 7.25 -2.75 3.98
N ALA A 104 8.21 -2.73 4.90
CA ALA A 104 8.30 -3.70 5.99
C ALA A 104 7.51 -3.26 7.24
N GLU A 105 6.94 -2.05 7.24
CA GLU A 105 6.09 -1.55 8.33
C GLU A 105 4.79 -2.33 8.37
N ILE A 106 4.53 -3.08 9.43
CA ILE A 106 3.22 -3.67 9.70
C ILE A 106 2.48 -2.72 10.62
N ALA A 107 1.28 -2.27 10.26
CA ALA A 107 0.48 -1.44 11.15
C ALA A 107 0.16 -2.25 12.42
N SER A 108 0.79 -1.86 13.52
CA SER A 108 0.26 -2.05 14.87
C SER A 108 -0.60 -0.83 15.16
N GLY A 109 -1.83 -1.01 15.64
CA GLY A 109 -2.81 0.07 15.85
C GLY A 109 -2.24 1.32 16.52
N GLN A 110 -2.91 2.45 16.34
CA GLN A 110 -2.47 3.70 16.97
C GLN A 110 -2.56 3.57 18.49
N ASP A 111 -1.73 4.32 19.23
CA ASP A 111 -1.87 4.36 20.69
C ASP A 111 -2.96 5.34 21.12
N LYS A 112 -3.32 6.31 20.27
CA LYS A 112 -4.23 7.42 20.63
C LYS A 112 -5.11 7.88 19.47
N LEU A 113 -6.38 8.19 19.75
CA LEU A 113 -7.29 8.85 18.83
C LEU A 113 -8.18 9.83 19.60
N ALA A 114 -8.23 11.09 19.14
CA ALA A 114 -9.10 12.13 19.71
C ALA A 114 -8.98 12.33 21.24
N GLY A 115 -7.78 12.07 21.80
CA GLY A 115 -7.52 12.19 23.24
C GLY A 115 -7.82 10.93 24.06
N TYR A 116 -8.34 9.87 23.43
CA TYR A 116 -8.46 8.54 24.03
C TYR A 116 -7.24 7.71 23.70
N GLU A 117 -6.79 6.92 24.67
CA GLU A 117 -5.67 6.00 24.54
C GLU A 117 -6.14 4.54 24.50
N LEU A 118 -5.31 3.69 23.91
CA LEU A 118 -5.49 2.24 24.02
C LEU A 118 -5.53 1.84 25.50
N HIS A 119 -6.51 1.02 25.87
CA HIS A 119 -6.86 0.60 27.24
C HIS A 119 -7.56 1.65 28.12
N ASP A 120 -7.97 2.79 27.57
CA ASP A 120 -8.86 3.69 28.31
C ASP A 120 -10.23 3.04 28.55
N LEU A 121 -10.78 3.31 29.73
CA LEU A 121 -12.14 2.94 30.10
C LEU A 121 -13.09 4.06 29.66
N VAL A 122 -14.01 3.72 28.77
CA VAL A 122 -14.99 4.65 28.19
C VAL A 122 -16.41 4.25 28.57
N VAL A 123 -17.30 5.25 28.64
CA VAL A 123 -18.73 5.03 28.88
C VAL A 123 -19.41 4.88 27.53
N LEU A 124 -20.04 3.73 27.27
CA LEU A 124 -20.66 3.38 25.99
C LEU A 124 -22.09 3.93 25.86
N SER A 125 -22.84 3.93 26.96
CA SER A 125 -24.21 4.44 27.01
C SER A 125 -24.23 5.85 27.60
N GLY A 126 -24.63 6.84 26.79
CA GLY A 126 -24.74 8.24 27.20
C GLY A 126 -25.79 8.44 28.31
N GLY A 127 -25.36 8.35 29.58
CA GLY A 127 -26.07 8.91 30.73
C GLY A 127 -27.40 8.28 31.15
N GLY A 128 -27.65 7.01 30.81
CA GLY A 128 -28.82 6.24 31.28
C GLY A 128 -28.54 5.38 32.52
N SER A 129 -29.57 4.72 33.07
CA SER A 129 -29.50 3.87 34.30
C SER A 129 -28.58 2.66 34.21
N ASN A 130 -28.13 2.30 33.01
CA ASN A 130 -27.13 1.27 32.77
C ASN A 130 -25.82 1.99 32.44
N ASN A 131 -25.00 2.27 33.47
CA ASN A 131 -23.61 2.76 33.31
C ASN A 131 -22.77 1.68 32.63
N GLU A 132 -22.99 1.46 31.35
CA GLU A 132 -22.26 0.51 30.54
C GLU A 132 -20.90 1.11 30.19
N VAL A 133 -19.86 0.45 30.69
CA VAL A 133 -18.47 0.81 30.46
C VAL A 133 -17.84 -0.21 29.53
N GLY A 134 -16.88 0.24 28.74
CA GLY A 134 -16.05 -0.64 27.92
C GLY A 134 -14.60 -0.19 27.96
N VAL A 135 -13.70 -1.09 27.58
CA VAL A 135 -12.27 -0.80 27.44
C VAL A 135 -11.94 -0.71 25.96
N ILE A 136 -11.20 0.33 25.57
CA ILE A 136 -10.68 0.45 24.20
C ILE A 136 -9.60 -0.62 23.99
N VAL A 137 -9.85 -1.56 23.10
CA VAL A 137 -8.92 -2.66 22.76
C VAL A 137 -8.21 -2.47 21.42
N ARG A 138 -8.64 -1.48 20.64
CA ARG A 138 -8.02 -1.13 19.37
C ARG A 138 -8.31 0.32 19.02
N VAL A 139 -7.30 1.03 18.55
CA VAL A 139 -7.44 2.37 17.98
C VAL A 139 -7.08 2.32 16.50
N GLY A 140 -8.06 2.64 15.65
CA GLY A 140 -7.88 2.84 14.22
C GLY A 140 -7.71 4.33 13.89
N ARG A 141 -7.71 4.65 12.59
CA ARG A 141 -7.51 6.02 12.10
C ARG A 141 -8.67 6.96 12.44
N GLU A 142 -9.91 6.47 12.37
CA GLU A 142 -11.13 7.26 12.56
C GLU A 142 -12.09 6.66 13.59
N GLU A 143 -11.81 5.45 14.07
CA GLU A 143 -12.64 4.72 15.02
C GLU A 143 -11.79 3.97 16.03
N PHE A 144 -12.35 3.69 17.20
CA PHE A 144 -11.80 2.74 18.16
C PHE A 144 -12.80 1.61 18.39
N THR A 145 -12.31 0.45 18.79
CA THR A 145 -13.12 -0.72 19.12
C THR A 145 -13.09 -0.94 20.63
N CYS A 146 -14.26 -1.04 21.25
CA CYS A 146 -14.42 -1.26 22.69
C CYS A 146 -15.01 -2.65 22.96
N ILE A 147 -14.66 -3.22 24.11
CA ILE A 147 -15.28 -4.45 24.66
C ILE A 147 -15.90 -4.10 26.02
N ASN A 148 -17.15 -4.53 26.26
CA ASN A 148 -17.85 -4.43 27.55
C ASN A 148 -17.96 -5.78 28.26
#